data_AF-W9EBD2-F1
#
_entry.id   AF-W9EBD2-F1
#
_cell.length_a   1.000
_cell.length_b   1.000
_cell.length_c   1.000
_cell.angle_alpha   90.00
_cell.angle_beta   90.00
_cell.angle_gamma   90.00
#
_symmetry.space_group_name_H-M   'P 1'
#
loop_
_entity.id
_entity.type
_entity.pdbx_description
1 polymer ?
#
loop_
_entity_poly.entity_id
_entity_poly.type
_entity_poly.pdbx_seq_one_letter_code
_entity_poly.pdbx_strand_id
1 'polypeptide(L)'
;MTNEEFMTLVLQRFDSIDGKLGSMDERLVSVEKRLDNVDKRLDDVDKRLDNMDKRLDNVERRLDNVERRLDGVENRLDGMDKRLDSVENRLYNLERQQSDVDYILKQTFEEVTKHTSQLGKFELNFKRIDKKFDVLNDHILEREADVKLLLDIHKLNDV
;
A
#
# COMPACT_ATOMS: atom_id res chain seq x y z
N MET A 1 -42.15 104.55 -23.68
CA MET A 1 -41.84 103.39 -24.52
C MET A 1 -42.71 103.46 -25.75
N THR A 2 -42.12 103.58 -26.93
CA THR A 2 -42.86 103.54 -28.21
C THR A 2 -43.22 102.08 -28.54
N ASN A 3 -44.21 101.87 -29.41
CA ASN A 3 -44.51 100.52 -29.92
C ASN A 3 -43.28 99.87 -30.57
N GLU A 4 -42.41 100.68 -31.19
CA GLU A 4 -41.18 100.23 -31.84
C GLU A 4 -40.14 99.74 -30.83
N GLU A 5 -39.96 100.44 -29.70
CA GLU A 5 -39.10 100.01 -28.59
C GLU A 5 -39.61 98.72 -27.93
N PHE A 6 -40.93 98.58 -27.74
CA PHE A 6 -41.53 97.36 -27.21
C PHE A 6 -41.31 96.16 -28.14
N MET A 7 -41.59 96.33 -29.44
CA MET A 7 -41.37 95.28 -30.43
C MET A 7 -39.91 94.85 -30.51
N THR A 8 -38.98 95.80 -30.39
CA THR A 8 -37.54 95.51 -30.37
C THR A 8 -37.14 94.65 -29.17
N LEU A 9 -37.65 94.98 -27.96
CA LEU A 9 -37.39 94.19 -26.75
C LEU A 9 -37.97 92.77 -26.84
N VAL A 10 -39.15 92.64 -27.45
CA VAL A 10 -39.80 91.34 -27.68
C VAL A 10 -38.98 90.47 -28.63
N LEU A 11 -38.49 91.02 -29.75
CA LEU A 11 -37.63 90.29 -30.69
C LEU A 11 -36.33 89.84 -30.01
N GLN A 12 -35.66 90.72 -29.25
CA GLN A 12 -34.46 90.35 -28.49
C GLN A 12 -34.72 89.24 -27.47
N ARG A 13 -35.89 89.23 -26.83
CA ARG A 13 -36.31 88.15 -25.93
C ARG A 13 -36.52 86.83 -26.68
N PHE A 14 -37.15 86.86 -27.85
CA PHE A 14 -37.32 85.68 -28.70
C PHE A 14 -35.97 85.13 -29.17
N ASP A 15 -35.07 85.98 -29.68
CA ASP A 15 -33.71 85.57 -30.09
C ASP A 15 -32.95 84.92 -28.91
N SER A 16 -33.09 85.47 -27.70
CA SER A 16 -32.49 84.89 -26.49
C SER A 16 -33.09 83.54 -26.10
N ILE A 17 -34.40 83.36 -26.29
CA ILE A 17 -35.09 82.09 -26.04
C ILE A 17 -34.63 81.05 -27.07
N ASP A 18 -34.61 81.40 -28.35
CA ASP A 18 -34.17 80.51 -29.43
C ASP A 18 -32.72 80.05 -29.23
N GLY A 19 -31.83 80.95 -28.81
CA GLY A 19 -30.45 80.59 -28.46
C GLY A 19 -30.37 79.62 -27.27
N LYS A 20 -31.22 79.79 -26.25
CA LYS A 20 -31.29 78.86 -25.12
C LYS A 20 -31.86 77.50 -25.52
N LEU A 21 -32.88 77.48 -26.37
CA LEU A 21 -33.47 76.24 -26.90
C LEU A 21 -32.46 75.48 -27.75
N GLY A 22 -31.74 76.15 -28.66
CA GLY A 22 -30.66 75.51 -29.42
C GLY A 22 -29.57 74.90 -28.52
N SER A 23 -29.16 75.62 -27.47
CA SER A 23 -28.21 75.08 -26.48
C SER A 23 -28.78 73.90 -25.68
N MET A 24 -30.09 73.89 -25.38
CA MET A 24 -30.74 72.75 -24.76
C MET A 24 -30.77 71.54 -25.69
N ASP A 25 -31.08 71.72 -26.97
CA ASP A 25 -31.10 70.64 -27.97
C ASP A 25 -29.71 70.00 -28.10
N GLU A 26 -28.64 70.80 -28.19
CA GLU A 26 -27.27 70.29 -28.22
C GLU A 26 -26.92 69.47 -26.97
N ARG A 27 -27.36 69.92 -25.79
CA ARG A 27 -27.15 69.20 -24.53
C ARG A 27 -27.94 67.89 -24.50
N LEU A 28 -29.17 67.87 -25.00
CA LEU A 28 -29.99 66.65 -25.09
C LEU A 28 -29.35 65.62 -26.00
N VAL A 29 -28.89 66.01 -27.19
CA VAL A 29 -28.13 65.14 -28.10
C VAL A 29 -26.85 64.60 -27.44
N SER A 30 -26.16 65.41 -26.63
CA SER A 30 -25.00 64.96 -25.87
C SER A 30 -25.36 63.93 -24.79
N VAL A 31 -26.49 64.11 -24.10
CA VAL A 31 -27.00 63.17 -23.11
C VAL A 31 -27.39 61.85 -23.76
N GLU A 32 -28.11 61.87 -24.89
CA GLU A 32 -28.48 60.66 -25.64
C GLU A 32 -27.24 59.85 -26.02
N LYS A 33 -26.21 60.47 -26.59
CA LYS A 33 -24.94 59.79 -26.91
C LYS A 33 -24.25 59.20 -25.69
N ARG A 34 -24.38 59.83 -24.52
CA ARG A 34 -23.81 59.31 -23.27
C ARG A 34 -24.61 58.10 -22.78
N LEU A 35 -25.92 58.12 -22.90
CA LEU A 35 -26.79 56.99 -22.55
C LEU A 35 -26.52 55.79 -23.46
N ASP A 36 -26.41 55.98 -24.77
CA ASP A 36 -26.03 54.91 -25.72
C ASP A 36 -24.70 54.25 -25.35
N ASN A 37 -23.73 55.04 -24.88
CA ASN A 37 -22.44 54.53 -24.43
C ASN A 37 -22.53 53.82 -23.08
N VAL A 38 -23.44 54.23 -22.19
CA VAL A 38 -23.71 53.51 -20.94
C VAL A 38 -24.34 52.16 -21.25
N ASP A 39 -25.33 52.10 -22.14
CA ASP A 39 -26.01 50.86 -22.53
C ASP A 39 -25.01 49.85 -23.11
N LYS A 40 -24.15 50.27 -24.03
CA LYS A 40 -23.07 49.42 -24.57
C LYS A 40 -22.13 48.88 -23.49
N ARG A 41 -21.81 49.69 -22.49
CA ARG A 41 -20.95 49.27 -21.37
C ARG A 41 -21.66 48.28 -20.47
N LEU A 42 -22.97 48.41 -20.27
CA LEU A 42 -23.77 47.45 -19.51
C LEU A 42 -23.85 46.11 -20.24
N ASP A 43 -24.09 46.12 -21.56
CA ASP A 43 -24.05 44.90 -22.38
C ASP A 43 -22.70 44.16 -22.29
N ASP A 44 -21.59 44.91 -22.26
CA ASP A 44 -20.25 44.33 -22.10
C ASP A 44 -20.00 43.80 -20.68
N VAL A 45 -20.58 44.43 -19.66
CA VAL A 45 -20.55 43.91 -18.29
C VAL A 45 -21.34 42.61 -18.19
N ASP A 46 -22.53 42.55 -18.76
CA ASP A 46 -23.38 41.35 -18.75
C ASP A 46 -22.67 40.16 -19.42
N LYS A 47 -22.06 40.37 -20.60
CA LYS A 47 -21.23 39.34 -21.26
C LYS A 47 -20.06 38.87 -20.40
N ARG A 48 -19.45 39.77 -19.62
CA ARG A 48 -18.35 39.41 -18.71
C ARG A 48 -18.84 38.59 -17.53
N LEU A 49 -20.01 38.92 -16.98
CA LEU A 49 -20.65 38.17 -15.90
C LEU A 49 -21.01 36.75 -16.38
N ASP A 50 -21.66 36.62 -17.53
CA ASP A 50 -21.97 35.30 -18.13
C ASP A 50 -20.73 34.41 -18.32
N ASN A 51 -19.62 35.02 -18.72
CA ASN A 51 -18.35 34.31 -18.88
C ASN A 51 -17.71 33.94 -17.53
N MET A 52 -17.91 34.74 -16.50
CA MET A 52 -17.46 34.39 -15.14
C MET A 52 -18.28 33.22 -14.60
N ASP A 53 -19.60 33.22 -14.78
CA ASP A 53 -20.47 32.13 -14.34
C ASP A 53 -20.06 30.80 -14.98
N LYS A 54 -19.86 30.78 -16.31
CA LYS A 54 -19.35 29.58 -17.03
C LYS A 54 -18.00 29.10 -16.50
N ARG A 55 -17.12 30.02 -16.10
CA ARG A 55 -15.82 29.67 -15.52
C ARG A 55 -15.97 29.07 -14.12
N LEU A 56 -16.87 29.61 -13.30
CA LEU A 56 -17.17 29.10 -11.97
C LEU A 56 -17.77 27.69 -12.06
N ASP A 57 -18.74 27.47 -12.94
CA ASP A 57 -19.31 26.12 -13.19
C ASP A 57 -18.23 25.09 -13.59
N ASN A 58 -17.24 25.51 -14.38
CA ASN A 58 -16.13 24.62 -14.76
C ASN A 58 -15.17 24.36 -13.59
N VAL A 59 -14.95 25.35 -12.73
CA VAL A 59 -14.15 25.16 -11.51
C VAL A 59 -14.85 24.19 -10.57
N GLU A 60 -16.16 24.33 -10.36
CA GLU A 60 -16.97 23.43 -9.53
C GLU A 60 -16.88 21.98 -10.03
N ARG A 61 -17.12 21.74 -11.33
CA ARG A 61 -16.97 20.40 -11.92
C ARG A 61 -15.56 19.81 -11.76
N ARG A 62 -14.53 20.65 -11.81
CA ARG A 62 -13.14 20.20 -11.59
C ARG A 62 -12.89 19.83 -10.14
N LEU A 63 -13.46 20.58 -9.19
CA LEU A 63 -13.37 20.28 -7.76
C LEU A 63 -14.08 18.97 -7.43
N ASP A 64 -15.29 18.74 -7.94
CA ASP A 64 -16.00 17.45 -7.80
C ASP A 64 -15.16 16.27 -8.29
N ASN A 65 -14.47 16.44 -9.42
CA ASN A 65 -13.60 15.40 -9.97
C ASN A 65 -12.34 15.18 -9.12
N VAL A 66 -11.81 16.23 -8.49
CA VAL A 66 -10.70 16.09 -7.54
C VAL A 66 -11.16 15.34 -6.30
N GLU A 67 -12.32 15.67 -5.75
CA GLU A 67 -12.91 15.00 -4.59
C GLU A 67 -13.08 13.49 -4.85
N ARG A 68 -13.74 13.10 -5.95
CA ARG A 68 -13.89 11.68 -6.32
C ARG A 68 -12.55 10.95 -6.48
N ARG A 69 -11.52 11.64 -6.97
CA ARG A 69 -10.17 11.06 -7.09
C ARG A 69 -9.51 10.87 -5.73
N LEU A 70 -9.73 11.79 -4.80
CA LEU A 70 -9.23 11.67 -3.43
C LEU A 70 -9.92 10.52 -2.70
N ASP A 71 -11.24 10.37 -2.83
CA ASP A 71 -11.97 9.20 -2.31
C ASP A 71 -11.40 7.88 -2.86
N GLY A 72 -11.09 7.86 -4.17
CA GLY A 72 -10.46 6.70 -4.81
C GLY A 72 -9.04 6.41 -4.31
N VAL A 73 -8.29 7.44 -3.89
CA VAL A 73 -6.97 7.27 -3.27
C VAL A 73 -7.11 6.74 -1.85
N GLU A 74 -8.02 7.29 -1.05
CA GLU A 74 -8.30 6.84 0.33
C GLU A 74 -8.67 5.35 0.36
N ASN A 75 -9.63 4.93 -0.47
CA ASN A 75 -10.02 3.52 -0.58
C ASN A 75 -8.86 2.58 -0.95
N ARG A 76 -7.91 3.06 -1.77
CA ARG A 76 -6.72 2.28 -2.15
C ARG A 76 -5.73 2.18 -1.01
N LEU A 77 -5.56 3.23 -0.21
CA LEU A 77 -4.71 3.24 0.97
C LEU A 77 -5.27 2.28 2.03
N ASP A 78 -6.57 2.33 2.31
CA ASP A 78 -7.25 1.37 3.21
C ASP A 78 -7.05 -0.09 2.74
N GLY A 79 -7.10 -0.32 1.43
CA GLY A 79 -6.84 -1.63 0.84
C GLY A 79 -5.37 -2.06 0.97
N MET A 80 -4.43 -1.12 0.96
CA MET A 80 -3.02 -1.40 1.19
C MET A 80 -2.75 -1.73 2.66
N ASP A 81 -3.34 -1.00 3.61
CA ASP A 81 -3.18 -1.23 5.04
C ASP A 81 -3.64 -2.64 5.42
N LYS A 82 -4.85 -3.05 4.97
CA LYS A 82 -5.35 -4.42 5.20
C LYS A 82 -4.44 -5.50 4.63
N ARG A 83 -3.77 -5.24 3.51
CA ARG A 83 -2.82 -6.18 2.91
C ARG A 83 -1.52 -6.25 3.71
N LEU A 84 -1.04 -5.12 4.24
CA LEU A 84 0.13 -5.08 5.12
C LEU A 84 -0.15 -5.83 6.42
N ASP A 85 -1.31 -5.61 7.06
CA ASP A 85 -1.73 -6.36 8.25
C ASP A 85 -1.74 -7.87 7.99
N SER A 86 -2.24 -8.30 6.83
CA SER A 86 -2.24 -9.72 6.45
C SER A 86 -0.83 -10.27 6.25
N VAL A 87 0.09 -9.49 5.68
CA VAL A 87 1.50 -9.88 5.50
C VAL A 87 2.19 -9.98 6.86
N GLU A 88 2.00 -9.02 7.76
CA GLU A 88 2.56 -9.04 9.11
C GLU A 88 2.09 -10.27 9.89
N ASN A 89 0.80 -10.58 9.86
CA ASN A 89 0.26 -11.79 10.49
C ASN A 89 0.87 -13.08 9.92
N ARG A 90 1.12 -13.13 8.60
CA ARG A 90 1.77 -14.28 7.96
C ARG A 90 3.23 -14.41 8.39
N LEU A 91 3.96 -13.30 8.47
CA LEU A 91 5.35 -13.29 8.93
C LEU A 91 5.45 -13.75 10.38
N TYR A 92 4.60 -13.23 11.26
CA TYR A 92 4.54 -13.67 12.66
C TYR A 92 4.30 -15.18 12.79
N ASN A 93 3.38 -15.74 12.00
CA ASN A 93 3.13 -17.18 11.99
C ASN A 93 4.33 -17.99 11.48
N LEU A 94 5.02 -17.49 10.44
CA LEU A 94 6.24 -18.13 9.92
C LEU A 94 7.38 -18.11 10.94
N GLU A 95 7.58 -17.00 11.65
CA GLU A 95 8.58 -16.89 12.72
C GLU A 95 8.31 -17.90 13.84
N ARG A 96 7.04 -18.04 14.24
CA ARG A 96 6.65 -19.05 15.24
C ARG A 96 6.92 -20.47 14.75
N GLN A 97 6.51 -20.80 13.52
CA GLN A 97 6.77 -22.11 12.92
C GLN A 97 8.27 -22.40 12.83
N GLN A 98 9.08 -21.40 12.47
CA GLN A 98 10.53 -21.54 12.42
C GLN A 98 11.12 -21.84 13.80
N SER A 99 10.61 -21.19 14.86
CA SER A 99 11.01 -21.49 16.23
C SER A 99 10.62 -22.91 16.66
N ASP A 100 9.43 -23.37 16.29
CA ASP A 100 8.97 -24.74 16.59
C ASP A 100 9.86 -25.79 15.89
N VAL A 101 10.20 -25.56 14.62
CA VAL A 101 11.13 -26.41 13.86
C VAL A 101 12.52 -26.44 14.50
N ASP A 102 13.06 -25.30 14.90
CA ASP A 102 14.37 -25.23 15.57
C ASP A 102 14.39 -26.04 16.88
N TYR A 103 13.33 -25.90 17.68
CA TYR A 103 13.16 -26.66 18.92
C TYR A 103 13.12 -28.17 18.66
N ILE A 104 12.31 -28.62 17.69
CA ILE A 104 12.21 -30.04 17.32
C ILE A 104 13.56 -30.55 16.81
N LEU A 105 14.24 -29.80 15.95
CA LEU A 105 15.56 -30.19 15.42
C LEU A 105 16.56 -30.40 16.55
N LYS A 106 16.63 -29.48 17.52
CA LYS A 106 17.50 -29.63 18.69
C LYS A 106 17.21 -30.92 19.48
N GLN A 107 15.93 -31.19 19.77
CA GLN A 107 15.53 -32.41 20.47
C GLN A 107 15.87 -33.68 19.69
N THR A 108 15.63 -33.69 18.38
CA THR A 108 15.99 -34.84 17.54
C THR A 108 17.49 -35.09 17.50
N PHE A 109 18.31 -34.03 17.47
CA PHE A 109 19.77 -34.15 17.48
C PHE A 109 20.28 -34.72 18.81
N GLU A 110 19.71 -34.29 19.94
CA GLU A 110 20.01 -34.82 21.28
C GLU A 110 19.70 -36.32 21.37
N GLU A 111 18.51 -36.75 20.91
CA GLU A 111 18.13 -38.17 20.89
C GLU A 111 18.99 -39.01 19.92
N VAL A 112 19.31 -38.50 18.73
CA VAL A 112 20.24 -39.18 17.79
C VAL A 112 21.62 -39.36 18.42
N THR A 113 22.13 -38.35 19.14
CA THR A 113 23.44 -38.43 19.81
C THR A 113 23.44 -39.51 20.90
N LYS A 114 22.34 -39.58 21.67
CA LYS A 114 22.14 -40.60 22.70
C LYS A 114 22.06 -42.00 22.11
N HIS A 115 21.29 -42.21 21.05
CA HIS A 115 21.22 -43.49 20.34
C HIS A 115 22.58 -43.90 19.74
N THR A 116 23.30 -42.95 19.14
CA THR A 116 24.66 -43.20 18.61
C THR A 116 25.60 -43.68 19.72
N SER A 117 25.54 -43.07 20.90
CA SER A 117 26.33 -43.49 22.06
C SER A 117 25.93 -44.88 22.57
N GLN A 118 24.63 -45.21 22.56
CA GLN A 118 24.13 -46.54 22.95
C GLN A 118 24.59 -47.63 21.98
N LEU A 119 24.55 -47.36 20.67
CA LEU A 119 25.06 -48.27 19.64
C LEU A 119 26.55 -48.58 19.85
N GLY A 120 27.36 -47.56 20.16
CA GLY A 120 28.78 -47.78 20.49
C GLY A 120 28.98 -48.70 21.69
N LYS A 121 28.11 -48.64 22.71
CA LYS A 121 28.16 -49.57 23.85
C LYS A 121 27.79 -51.00 23.44
N PHE A 122 26.80 -51.17 22.57
CA PHE A 122 26.44 -52.48 22.03
C PHE A 122 27.59 -53.07 21.21
N GLU A 123 28.24 -52.28 20.36
CA GLU A 123 29.40 -52.74 19.58
C GLU A 123 30.53 -53.28 20.48
N LEU A 124 30.83 -52.58 21.57
CA LEU A 124 31.81 -53.05 22.56
C LEU A 124 31.36 -54.34 23.28
N ASN A 125 30.07 -54.46 23.58
CA ASN A 125 29.52 -55.67 24.19
C ASN A 125 29.58 -56.86 23.23
N PHE A 126 29.27 -56.68 21.94
CA PHE A 126 29.43 -57.73 20.93
C PHE A 126 30.88 -58.18 20.80
N LYS A 127 31.85 -57.25 20.70
CA LYS A 127 33.28 -57.59 20.70
C LYS A 127 33.72 -58.39 21.94
N ARG A 128 33.10 -58.14 23.10
CA ARG A 128 33.37 -58.90 24.34
C ARG A 128 32.75 -60.30 24.29
N ILE A 129 31.55 -60.43 23.71
CA ILE A 129 30.87 -61.71 23.54
C ILE A 129 31.64 -62.59 22.54
N ASP A 130 32.06 -62.03 21.40
CA ASP A 130 32.85 -62.76 20.39
C ASP A 130 34.11 -63.37 21.01
N LYS A 131 34.88 -62.58 21.78
CA LYS A 131 36.05 -63.08 22.51
C LYS A 131 35.74 -64.20 23.50
N LYS A 132 34.58 -64.16 24.17
CA LYS A 132 34.17 -65.24 25.08
C LYS A 132 33.79 -66.50 24.31
N PHE A 133 33.19 -66.36 23.14
CA PHE A 133 32.90 -67.48 22.25
C PHE A 133 34.19 -68.12 21.74
N ASP A 134 35.18 -67.33 21.32
CA ASP A 134 36.49 -67.85 20.89
C ASP A 134 37.11 -68.71 22.00
N VAL A 135 37.20 -68.19 23.23
CA VAL A 135 37.75 -68.91 24.39
C VAL A 135 36.94 -70.18 24.72
N LEU A 136 35.61 -70.12 24.65
CA LEU A 136 34.78 -71.28 24.89
C LEU A 136 35.00 -72.37 23.82
N ASN A 137 35.15 -71.96 22.56
CA ASN A 137 35.40 -72.86 21.45
C ASN A 137 36.76 -73.56 21.59
N ASP A 138 37.80 -72.83 21.99
CA ASP A 138 39.11 -73.40 22.30
C ASP A 138 39.04 -74.44 23.43
N HIS A 139 38.31 -74.13 24.52
CA HIS A 139 38.10 -75.09 25.61
C HIS A 139 37.32 -76.34 25.17
N ILE A 140 36.32 -76.20 24.29
CA ILE A 140 35.57 -77.34 23.76
C ILE A 140 36.50 -78.24 22.94
N LEU A 141 37.33 -77.66 22.06
CA LEU A 141 38.30 -78.41 21.26
C LEU A 141 39.31 -79.16 22.13
N GLU A 142 39.82 -78.54 23.19
CA GLU A 142 40.71 -79.20 24.16
C GLU A 142 40.02 -80.40 24.82
N ARG A 143 38.77 -80.24 25.26
CA ARG A 143 37.99 -81.32 25.88
C ARG A 143 37.63 -82.43 24.90
N GLU A 144 37.32 -82.10 23.65
CA GLU A 144 37.10 -83.11 22.59
C GLU A 144 38.37 -83.93 22.33
N ALA A 145 39.54 -83.29 22.36
CA ALA A 145 40.83 -83.97 22.24
C ALA A 145 41.12 -84.88 23.44
N ASP A 146 40.90 -84.41 24.67
CA ASP A 146 41.03 -85.20 25.90
C ASP A 146 40.15 -86.46 25.86
N VAL A 147 38.88 -86.30 25.47
CA VAL A 147 37.91 -87.41 25.37
C VAL A 147 38.35 -88.43 24.33
N LYS A 148 38.84 -87.96 23.17
CA LYS A 148 39.35 -88.85 22.11
C LYS A 148 40.55 -89.67 22.59
N LEU A 149 41.49 -89.05 23.29
CA LEU A 149 42.65 -89.73 23.87
C LEU A 149 42.23 -90.82 24.87
N LEU A 150 41.28 -90.50 25.77
CA LEU A 150 40.76 -91.46 26.74
C LEU A 150 40.09 -92.67 26.05
N LEU A 151 39.33 -92.44 24.98
CA LEU A 151 38.72 -93.53 24.19
C LEU A 151 39.76 -94.40 23.49
N ASP A 152 40.83 -93.81 22.96
CA ASP A 152 41.91 -94.57 22.32
C ASP A 152 42.70 -95.41 23.33
N ILE A 153 42.99 -94.88 24.52
CA ILE A 153 43.61 -95.63 25.63
C ILE A 153 42.72 -96.80 26.05
N HIS A 154 41.41 -96.58 26.18
CA HIS A 154 40.48 -97.65 26.57
C HIS A 154 40.48 -98.80 25.55
N LYS A 155 40.46 -98.49 24.24
CA LYS A 155 40.54 -99.51 23.18
C LYS A 155 41.83 -100.32 23.20
N LEU A 156 42.95 -99.71 23.59
CA LEU A 156 44.25 -100.41 23.71
C LEU A 156 44.29 -101.39 24.89
N ASN A 157 43.53 -101.11 25.96
CA ASN A 157 43.48 -101.97 27.15
C ASN A 157 42.49 -103.14 27.02
N ASP A 158 41.57 -103.11 26.05
CA ASP A 158 40.57 -104.14 25.78
C ASP A 158 41.02 -105.21 24.75
N VAL A 159 42.30 -105.19 24.31
CA VAL A 159 42.95 -106.17 23.41
C VAL A 159 43.97 -106.99 24.18
#